data_AF-A0AA36H5A5-F1
#
_entry.id   AF-A0AA36H5A5-F1
#
_cell.length_a   1.000
_cell.length_b   1.000
_cell.length_c   1.000
_cell.angle_alpha   90.00
_cell.angle_beta   90.00
_cell.angle_gamma   90.00
#
_symmetry.space_group_name_H-M   'P 1'
#
loop_
_entity.id
_entity.type
_entity.pdbx_description
1 polymer ?
#
loop_
_entity_poly.entity_id
_entity_poly.type
_entity_poly.pdbx_seq_one_letter_code
_entity_poly.pdbx_strand_id
1 'polypeptide(L)'
;AAAFSLLSFGIYLRIANSHDDFCEPKSGAVPCYVDRITDRSLNELPSNCTSFLGDLIIEDLTALPSQITKLSNLSHIKGALIIRNTDFNMANFSFLNSVRCVENRHGPAIILEENANLSTLGLKKVEFIAA
;
A
#
# COMPACT_ATOMS: atom_id res chain seq x y z
N ALA A 1 -28.33 -18.44 -0.22
CA ALA A 1 -28.37 -16.96 -0.15
C ALA A 1 -27.50 -16.52 1.02
N ALA A 2 -26.26 -16.13 0.76
CA ALA A 2 -25.37 -15.66 1.83
C ALA A 2 -25.38 -14.13 1.80
N ALA A 3 -26.04 -13.55 2.81
CA ALA A 3 -26.02 -12.12 3.06
C ALA A 3 -24.65 -11.75 3.64
N PHE A 4 -23.85 -11.00 2.90
CA PHE A 4 -22.67 -10.34 3.44
C PHE A 4 -23.10 -8.99 4.02
N SER A 5 -23.02 -8.90 5.35
CA SER A 5 -23.17 -7.68 6.13
C SER A 5 -22.16 -6.65 5.67
N LEU A 6 -22.61 -5.65 4.93
CA LEU A 6 -21.84 -4.45 4.61
C LEU A 6 -21.67 -3.63 5.88
N LEU A 7 -20.47 -3.68 6.46
CA LEU A 7 -20.05 -2.70 7.44
C LEU A 7 -20.09 -1.31 6.78
N SER A 8 -20.79 -0.41 7.45
CA SER A 8 -21.07 0.97 7.07
C SER A 8 -19.79 1.81 6.95
N PHE A 9 -19.16 1.73 5.79
CA PHE A 9 -18.42 2.84 5.19
C PHE A 9 -19.08 3.10 3.85
N GLY A 10 -19.48 4.35 3.59
CA GLY A 10 -20.08 4.74 2.32
C GLY A 10 -19.07 4.53 1.18
N ILE A 11 -19.04 3.33 0.62
CA ILE A 11 -18.34 3.02 -0.62
C ILE A 11 -19.19 3.67 -1.71
N TYR A 12 -18.86 4.91 -2.07
CA TYR A 12 -19.37 5.49 -3.29
C TYR A 12 -18.77 4.71 -4.46
N LEU A 13 -19.60 3.91 -5.13
CA LEU A 13 -19.25 3.33 -6.41
C LEU A 13 -19.12 4.47 -7.43
N ARG A 14 -17.90 4.98 -7.65
CA ARG A 14 -17.65 5.91 -8.76
C ARG A 14 -17.42 5.07 -10.02
N ILE A 15 -18.34 5.21 -10.98
CA ILE A 15 -18.14 4.74 -12.34
C ILE A 15 -17.18 5.72 -13.00
N ALA A 16 -16.03 5.20 -13.38
CA ALA A 16 -14.91 5.89 -14.00
C ALA A 16 -14.89 5.61 -15.51
N ASN A 17 -14.66 6.63 -16.34
CA ASN A 17 -14.38 6.40 -17.76
C ASN A 17 -12.96 5.85 -17.94
N SER A 18 -12.72 5.08 -19.01
CA SER A 18 -11.44 4.42 -19.30
C SER A 18 -10.25 5.36 -19.57
N HIS A 19 -10.41 6.67 -19.42
CA HIS A 19 -9.40 7.69 -19.73
C HIS A 19 -8.96 8.50 -18.51
N ASP A 20 -9.61 8.31 -17.36
CA ASP A 20 -9.22 8.97 -16.12
C ASP A 20 -8.24 8.05 -15.37
N ASP A 21 -6.97 8.42 -15.30
CA ASP A 21 -6.01 7.77 -14.39
C ASP A 21 -6.22 8.36 -12.98
N PHE A 22 -7.07 7.69 -12.20
CA PHE A 22 -7.42 8.10 -10.83
C PHE A 22 -6.24 7.99 -9.85
N CYS A 23 -5.18 7.28 -10.24
CA CYS A 23 -3.98 7.14 -9.43
C CYS A 23 -2.82 8.02 -9.88
N GLU A 24 -3.07 9.06 -10.69
CA GLU A 24 -2.01 10.01 -11.06
C GLU A 24 -1.46 10.75 -9.84
N PRO A 25 -0.15 10.63 -9.56
CA PRO A 25 0.47 11.40 -8.51
C PRO A 25 0.35 12.91 -8.77
N LYS A 26 0.21 13.70 -7.70
CA LYS A 26 0.25 15.16 -7.83
C LYS A 26 1.58 15.63 -8.40
N SER A 27 1.57 16.75 -9.13
CA SER A 27 2.79 17.43 -9.58
C SER A 27 3.75 17.65 -8.41
N GLY A 28 5.00 17.22 -8.57
CA GLY A 28 6.01 17.24 -7.51
C GLY A 28 6.11 15.96 -6.68
N ALA A 29 5.41 14.89 -7.08
CA ALA A 29 5.63 13.56 -6.51
C ALA A 29 7.08 13.12 -6.71
N VAL A 30 7.62 12.49 -5.67
CA VAL A 30 8.97 11.93 -5.63
C VAL A 30 8.85 10.43 -5.83
N PRO A 31 9.27 9.91 -6.99
CA PRO A 31 9.19 8.49 -7.28
C PRO A 31 10.23 7.70 -6.47
N CYS A 32 9.84 6.50 -6.10
CA CYS A 32 10.65 5.56 -5.33
C CYS A 32 10.59 4.20 -5.99
N TYR A 33 11.73 3.50 -5.99
CA TYR A 33 11.86 2.21 -6.63
C TYR A 33 12.70 1.30 -5.74
N VAL A 34 12.05 0.29 -5.16
CA VAL A 34 12.69 -0.89 -4.54
C VAL A 34 11.71 -2.05 -4.64
N ASP A 35 12.19 -3.28 -4.75
CA ASP A 35 11.28 -4.43 -4.86
C ASP A 35 10.83 -4.92 -3.47
N ARG A 36 11.79 -5.12 -2.55
CA ARG A 36 11.55 -5.67 -1.20
C ARG A 36 11.92 -4.68 -0.10
N ILE A 37 11.08 -4.56 0.93
CA ILE A 37 11.32 -3.70 2.08
C ILE A 37 12.22 -4.39 3.11
N THR A 38 13.42 -3.82 3.30
CA THR A 38 14.45 -4.23 4.26
C THR A 38 15.13 -2.98 4.81
N ASP A 39 15.93 -3.09 5.89
CA ASP A 39 16.72 -1.95 6.35
C ASP A 39 17.68 -1.41 5.27
N ARG A 40 18.23 -2.29 4.42
CA ARG A 40 19.11 -1.90 3.33
C ARG A 40 18.37 -1.09 2.27
N SER A 41 17.27 -1.63 1.74
CA SER A 41 16.53 -0.97 0.66
C SER A 41 15.90 0.35 1.10
N LEU A 42 15.43 0.44 2.35
CA LEU A 42 14.93 1.70 2.90
C LEU A 42 16.05 2.75 3.06
N ASN A 43 17.29 2.35 3.35
CA ASN A 43 18.40 3.30 3.40
C ASN A 43 18.72 3.93 2.04
N GLU A 44 18.49 3.18 0.96
CA GLU A 44 18.67 3.63 -0.42
C GLU A 44 17.51 4.53 -0.91
N LEU A 45 16.34 4.49 -0.25
CA LEU A 45 15.22 5.34 -0.60
C LEU A 45 15.45 6.82 -0.25
N PRO A 46 15.00 7.75 -1.12
CA PRO A 46 14.95 9.17 -0.81
C PRO A 46 14.05 9.41 0.41
N SER A 47 14.42 10.39 1.24
CA SER A 47 13.74 10.69 2.51
C SER A 47 12.32 11.26 2.35
N ASN A 48 11.97 11.73 1.15
CA ASN A 48 10.70 12.37 0.82
C ASN A 48 9.88 11.55 -0.19
N CYS A 49 10.03 10.23 -0.15
CA CYS A 49 9.26 9.30 -0.98
C CYS A 49 7.75 9.53 -0.88
N THR A 50 7.08 9.73 -2.02
CA THR A 50 5.63 9.99 -2.06
C THR A 50 4.88 9.13 -3.08
N SER A 51 5.57 8.59 -4.09
CA SER A 51 5.02 7.68 -5.09
C SER A 51 5.91 6.46 -5.26
N PHE A 52 5.39 5.27 -5.02
CA PHE A 52 6.11 4.02 -5.22
C PHE A 52 5.85 3.50 -6.63
N LEU A 53 6.90 3.18 -7.37
CA LEU A 53 6.83 2.62 -8.72
C LEU A 53 7.28 1.15 -8.65
N GLY A 54 6.39 0.23 -9.02
CA GLY A 54 6.58 -1.21 -8.82
C GLY A 54 5.85 -1.73 -7.57
N ASP A 55 6.08 -2.99 -7.26
CA ASP A 55 5.41 -3.68 -6.15
C ASP A 55 6.09 -3.35 -4.83
N LEU A 56 5.30 -2.95 -3.83
CA LEU A 56 5.76 -2.74 -2.47
C LEU A 56 5.65 -4.06 -1.70
N ILE A 57 6.77 -4.79 -1.60
CA ILE A 57 6.78 -6.13 -1.01
C ILE A 57 7.32 -6.11 0.43
N ILE A 58 6.50 -6.57 1.37
CA ILE A 58 6.83 -6.75 2.79
C ILE A 58 6.68 -8.24 3.09
N GLU A 59 7.79 -8.95 3.21
CA GLU A 59 7.77 -10.40 3.29
C GLU A 59 8.85 -10.99 4.19
N ASP A 60 8.52 -12.12 4.82
CA ASP A 60 9.44 -12.90 5.67
C ASP A 60 9.99 -12.08 6.87
N LEU A 61 9.15 -11.23 7.47
CA LEU A 61 9.54 -10.31 8.53
C LEU A 61 8.83 -10.61 9.86
N THR A 62 9.60 -10.66 10.94
CA THR A 62 9.10 -10.75 12.33
C THR A 62 9.07 -9.40 13.05
N ALA A 63 9.63 -8.36 12.42
CA ALA A 63 9.55 -6.97 12.84
C ALA A 63 9.73 -6.05 11.62
N LEU A 64 9.20 -4.83 11.68
CA LEU A 64 9.45 -3.85 10.63
C LEU A 64 10.89 -3.35 10.67
N PRO A 65 11.48 -3.02 9.51
CA PRO A 65 12.77 -2.35 9.45
C PRO A 65 12.78 -1.02 10.21
N SER A 66 13.94 -0.65 10.75
CA SER A 66 14.15 0.54 11.57
C SER A 66 13.81 1.86 10.84
N GLN A 67 13.94 1.88 9.51
CA GLN A 67 13.72 3.05 8.66
C GLN A 67 12.33 3.07 7.99
N ILE A 68 11.37 2.27 8.46
CA ILE A 68 10.06 2.14 7.79
C ILE A 68 9.28 3.47 7.71
N THR A 69 9.58 4.41 8.60
CA THR A 69 8.98 5.74 8.62
C THR A 69 9.31 6.58 7.38
N LYS A 70 10.33 6.22 6.58
CA LYS A 70 10.59 6.83 5.26
C LYS A 70 9.41 6.67 4.29
N LEU A 71 8.58 5.66 4.50
CA LEU A 71 7.35 5.43 3.72
C LEU A 71 6.12 6.16 4.28
N SER A 72 6.25 6.95 5.35
CA SER A 72 5.10 7.62 6.01
C SER A 72 4.39 8.66 5.14
N ASN A 73 5.09 9.22 4.16
CA ASN A 73 4.55 10.18 3.20
C ASN A 73 4.07 9.51 1.91
N LEU A 74 4.16 8.18 1.83
CA LEU A 74 3.73 7.44 0.66
C LEU A 74 2.24 7.66 0.42
N SER A 75 1.91 8.09 -0.80
CA SER A 75 0.54 8.44 -1.18
C SER A 75 0.02 7.59 -2.34
N HIS A 76 0.90 7.12 -3.22
CA HIS A 76 0.55 6.33 -4.40
C HIS A 76 1.45 5.11 -4.48
N ILE A 77 0.87 3.96 -4.79
CA ILE A 77 1.59 2.73 -5.15
C ILE A 77 1.14 2.35 -6.56
N LYS A 78 2.07 2.44 -7.53
CA LYS A 78 1.89 2.04 -8.92
C LYS A 78 2.48 0.64 -9.10
N GLY A 79 1.74 -0.34 -8.58
CA GLY A 79 2.08 -1.75 -8.44
C GLY A 79 1.23 -2.38 -7.33
N ALA A 80 1.54 -3.62 -6.98
CA ALA A 80 0.88 -4.31 -5.87
C ALA A 80 1.46 -3.89 -4.51
N LEU A 81 0.59 -3.79 -3.50
CA LEU A 81 0.97 -3.88 -2.10
C LEU A 81 0.93 -5.35 -1.69
N ILE A 82 2.10 -5.95 -1.49
CA ILE A 82 2.23 -7.38 -1.17
C ILE A 82 2.74 -7.52 0.25
N ILE A 83 1.96 -8.19 1.10
CA ILE A 83 2.37 -8.52 2.47
C ILE A 83 2.21 -10.01 2.67
N ARG A 84 3.32 -10.71 2.91
CA ARG A 84 3.28 -12.16 3.09
C ARG A 84 4.22 -12.71 4.14
N ASN A 85 3.84 -13.80 4.77
CA ASN A 85 4.69 -14.50 5.75
C ASN A 85 5.27 -13.56 6.82
N THR A 86 4.41 -12.74 7.43
CA THR A 86 4.81 -11.79 8.49
C THR A 86 4.26 -12.18 9.86
N ASP A 87 5.04 -11.88 10.91
CA ASP A 87 4.74 -12.23 12.30
C ASP A 87 4.97 -11.04 13.26
N PHE A 88 4.36 -9.89 12.97
CA PHE A 88 4.40 -8.73 13.86
C PHE A 88 3.03 -8.06 14.01
N ASN A 89 2.83 -7.40 15.16
CA ASN A 89 1.56 -6.76 15.54
C ASN A 89 1.20 -5.54 14.67
N MET A 90 -0.09 -5.38 14.38
CA MET A 90 -0.76 -4.36 13.57
C MET A 90 -0.39 -2.90 13.80
N ALA A 91 0.04 -2.49 15.00
CA ALA A 91 0.42 -1.09 15.28
C ALA A 91 1.50 -0.56 14.32
N ASN A 92 2.18 -1.49 13.66
CA ASN A 92 3.33 -1.28 12.82
C ASN A 92 3.00 -0.74 11.41
N PHE A 93 1.81 -0.95 10.83
CA PHE A 93 1.50 -0.50 9.45
C PHE A 93 0.97 0.94 9.34
N SER A 94 0.96 1.72 10.43
CA SER A 94 0.46 3.10 10.40
C SER A 94 1.24 4.03 9.46
N PHE A 95 2.43 3.63 9.01
CA PHE A 95 3.18 4.37 7.99
C PHE A 95 2.44 4.44 6.64
N LEU A 96 1.52 3.51 6.34
CA LEU A 96 0.71 3.54 5.13
C LEU A 96 -0.54 4.42 5.24
N ASN A 97 -0.75 5.12 6.36
CA ASN A 97 -1.95 5.95 6.59
C ASN A 97 -2.11 7.09 5.56
N SER A 98 -1.03 7.49 4.88
CA SER A 98 -1.05 8.52 3.84
C SER A 98 -1.42 8.00 2.45
N VAL A 99 -1.46 6.67 2.26
CA VAL A 99 -1.76 6.05 0.97
C VAL A 99 -3.20 6.38 0.58
N ARG A 100 -3.34 6.92 -0.62
CA ARG A 100 -4.63 7.26 -1.26
C ARG A 100 -4.94 6.34 -2.42
N CYS A 101 -3.92 5.85 -3.11
CA CYS A 101 -4.07 5.07 -4.32
C CYS A 101 -3.15 3.85 -4.35
N VAL A 102 -3.72 2.71 -4.70
CA VAL A 102 -2.98 1.49 -5.04
C VAL A 102 -3.52 0.99 -6.38
N GLU A 103 -2.69 1.01 -7.42
CA GLU A 103 -3.06 0.58 -8.76
C GLU A 103 -2.06 -0.45 -9.29
N ASN A 104 -2.55 -1.63 -9.63
CA ASN A 104 -1.77 -2.66 -10.31
C ASN A 104 -2.45 -3.10 -11.61
N ARG A 105 -2.06 -2.54 -12.75
CA ARG A 105 -2.66 -2.88 -14.06
C ARG A 105 -2.37 -4.30 -14.56
N HIS A 106 -1.58 -5.08 -13.83
CA HIS A 106 -1.14 -6.41 -14.22
C HIS A 106 -1.67 -7.52 -13.28
N GLY A 107 -2.51 -7.18 -12.30
CA GLY A 107 -3.01 -8.15 -11.32
C GLY A 107 -3.61 -7.50 -10.07
N PRO A 108 -3.77 -8.27 -8.98
CA PRO A 108 -4.35 -7.74 -7.75
C PRO A 108 -3.52 -6.57 -7.19
N ALA A 109 -4.21 -5.50 -6.78
CA ALA A 109 -3.59 -4.32 -6.19
C ALA A 109 -3.08 -4.57 -4.76
N ILE A 110 -3.75 -5.46 -4.01
CA ILE A 110 -3.38 -5.81 -2.64
C ILE A 110 -3.37 -7.33 -2.53
N ILE A 111 -2.25 -7.88 -2.05
CA ILE A 111 -2.04 -9.32 -1.86
C ILE A 111 -1.60 -9.55 -0.42
N LEU A 112 -2.39 -10.32 0.34
CA LEU A 112 -2.13 -10.65 1.74
C LEU A 112 -2.12 -12.16 1.93
N GLU A 113 -0.97 -12.75 2.26
CA GLU A 113 -0.78 -14.20 2.32
C GLU A 113 -0.02 -14.63 3.58
N GLU A 114 -0.48 -15.68 4.27
CA GLU A 114 0.31 -16.31 5.36
C GLU A 114 0.78 -15.36 6.49
N ASN A 115 0.01 -14.33 6.82
CA ASN A 115 0.35 -13.38 7.88
C ASN A 115 -0.34 -13.74 9.20
N ALA A 116 0.41 -14.26 10.18
CA ALA A 116 -0.15 -14.84 11.40
C ALA A 116 -0.91 -13.84 12.28
N ASN A 117 -0.45 -12.59 12.30
CA ASN A 117 -0.93 -11.54 13.21
C ASN A 117 -1.49 -10.30 12.49
N LEU A 118 -1.81 -10.41 11.18
CA LEU A 118 -2.33 -9.31 10.38
C LEU A 118 -3.86 -9.24 10.41
N SER A 119 -4.42 -8.15 10.94
CA SER A 119 -5.86 -7.88 10.89
C SER A 119 -6.26 -6.53 10.29
N THR A 120 -5.29 -5.69 9.91
CA THR A 120 -5.53 -4.38 9.27
C THR A 120 -4.27 -3.87 8.60
N LEU A 121 -4.42 -3.09 7.54
CA LEU A 121 -3.33 -2.40 6.84
C LEU A 121 -3.15 -0.94 7.27
N GLY A 122 -4.06 -0.41 8.10
CA GLY A 122 -3.99 1.00 8.52
C GLY A 122 -4.20 2.02 7.38
N LEU A 123 -4.75 1.58 6.24
CA LEU A 123 -5.06 2.39 5.06
C LEU A 123 -6.29 3.29 5.27
N LYS A 124 -6.15 4.39 6.03
CA LYS A 124 -7.31 5.24 6.40
C LYS A 124 -7.68 6.29 5.35
N LYS A 125 -6.78 6.61 4.42
CA LYS A 125 -6.98 7.65 3.39
C LYS A 125 -7.14 7.08 1.98
N VAL A 126 -7.27 5.76 1.82
CA VAL A 126 -7.42 5.15 0.51
C VAL A 126 -8.73 5.63 -0.13
N GLU A 127 -8.59 6.19 -1.31
CA GLU A 127 -9.65 6.68 -2.17
C GLU A 127 -9.90 5.70 -3.33
N PHE A 128 -8.82 5.09 -3.85
CA PHE A 128 -8.91 4.15 -4.98
C PHE A 128 -8.00 2.93 -4.80
N ILE A 129 -8.55 1.78 -5.16
CA ILE A 129 -7.82 0.52 -5.34
C ILE A 129 -8.23 0.01 -6.72
N ALA A 130 -7.28 -0.15 -7.62
CA ALA A 130 -7.53 -0.55 -9.01
C ALA A 130 -6.60 -1.68 -9.44
N ALA A 131 -7.14 -2.64 -10.18
CA ALA A 131 -6.45 -3.79 -10.75
C ALA A 131 -6.78 -3.88 -12.25
#